data_AF-A0A3D4CWS6-F1
#
_entry.id   AF-A0A3D4CWS6-F1
#
_cell.length_a   1.000
_cell.length_b   1.000
_cell.length_c   1.000
_cell.angle_alpha   90.00
_cell.angle_beta   90.00
_cell.angle_gamma   90.00
#
_symmetry.space_group_name_H-M   'P 1'
#
loop_
_entity.id
_entity.type
_entity.pdbx_description
1 polymer ?
#
loop_
_entity_poly.entity_id
_entity_poly.type
_entity_poly.pdbx_seq_one_letter_code
_entity_poly.pdbx_strand_id
1 'polypeptide(L)'
;MRGHPILQIGVLTLAIGLMGALIAFVLSEAERRVPVAANSGKLSEPDTVPTLLTITLSAPATSLSLAEPSGRIITISTGQSLEIEQDVELTLRDSTWSGVLSVTWQESLPRHFLRLDFEPDNLKSSHVVLDVQGDTENYPISTDFHTRSQ
;
A
#
# COMPACT_ATOMS: atom_id res chain seq x y z
N MET A 1 8.99 23.94 -48.15
CA MET A 1 8.35 24.13 -46.83
C MET A 1 9.02 25.30 -46.14
N ARG A 2 8.43 26.50 -46.15
CA ARG A 2 8.89 27.66 -45.37
C ARG A 2 7.73 28.10 -44.49
N GLY A 3 7.79 27.76 -43.20
CA GLY A 3 6.78 28.15 -42.22
C GLY A 3 6.91 29.63 -41.87
N HIS A 4 5.79 30.35 -41.85
CA HIS A 4 5.75 31.75 -41.46
C HIS A 4 6.06 31.89 -39.95
N PRO A 5 7.18 32.53 -39.56
CA PRO A 5 7.63 32.56 -38.16
C PRO A 5 6.67 33.29 -37.21
N ILE A 6 5.83 34.19 -37.75
CA ILE A 6 4.84 34.96 -36.99
C ILE A 6 3.70 34.07 -36.49
N LEU A 7 3.27 33.09 -37.29
CA LEU A 7 2.21 32.15 -36.90
C LEU A 7 2.69 31.19 -35.79
N GLN A 8 3.98 30.80 -35.81
CA GLN A 8 4.55 29.94 -34.78
C GLN A 8 4.64 30.65 -33.42
N ILE A 9 4.96 31.95 -33.39
CA ILE A 9 4.99 32.72 -32.15
C ILE A 9 3.60 32.86 -31.55
N GLY A 10 2.58 33.14 -32.37
CA GLY A 10 1.19 33.26 -31.91
C GLY A 10 0.65 31.95 -31.31
N VAL A 11 0.92 30.81 -31.96
CA VAL A 11 0.54 29.49 -31.43
C VAL A 11 1.28 29.16 -30.14
N LEU A 12 2.57 29.52 -30.04
CA LEU A 12 3.37 29.28 -28.85
C LEU A 12 2.88 30.12 -27.65
N THR A 13 2.49 31.38 -27.87
CA THR A 13 1.95 32.23 -26.78
C THR A 13 0.58 31.73 -26.31
N LEU A 14 -0.26 31.26 -27.24
CA LEU A 14 -1.55 30.68 -26.90
C LEU A 14 -1.41 29.41 -26.06
N ALA A 15 -0.46 28.52 -26.41
CA ALA A 15 -0.20 27.29 -25.69
C ALA A 15 0.32 27.53 -24.26
N ILE A 16 1.23 28.50 -24.08
CA ILE A 16 1.74 28.88 -22.75
C ILE A 16 0.63 29.47 -21.88
N GLY A 17 -0.23 30.32 -22.45
CA GLY A 17 -1.38 30.88 -21.74
C GLY A 17 -2.38 29.81 -21.27
N LEU A 18 -2.67 28.83 -22.13
CA LEU A 18 -3.57 27.71 -21.82
C LEU A 18 -3.00 26.80 -20.71
N MET A 19 -1.71 26.48 -20.74
CA MET A 19 -1.07 25.73 -19.65
C MET A 19 -1.07 26.51 -18.33
N GLY A 20 -0.82 27.82 -18.36
CA GLY A 20 -0.89 28.68 -17.18
C GLY A 20 -2.27 28.70 -16.54
N ALA A 21 -3.33 28.83 -17.35
CA ALA A 21 -4.71 28.81 -16.88
C ALA A 21 -5.11 27.45 -16.30
N LEU A 22 -4.64 26.35 -16.91
CA LEU A 22 -4.91 24.99 -16.41
C LEU A 22 -4.23 24.74 -15.05
N ILE A 23 -2.98 25.18 -14.89
CA ILE A 23 -2.24 25.09 -13.61
C ILE A 23 -2.94 25.91 -12.52
N ALA A 24 -3.36 27.13 -12.83
CA ALA A 24 -4.08 27.99 -11.88
C ALA A 24 -5.43 27.40 -11.47
N PHE A 25 -6.15 26.78 -12.42
CA PHE A 25 -7.41 26.09 -12.14
C PHE A 25 -7.21 24.85 -11.25
N VAL A 26 -6.19 24.03 -11.53
CA VAL A 26 -5.86 22.86 -10.70
C VAL A 26 -5.43 23.27 -9.28
N LEU A 27 -4.63 24.32 -9.14
CA LEU A 27 -4.23 24.85 -7.83
C LEU A 27 -5.42 25.46 -7.07
N SER A 28 -6.29 26.21 -7.74
CA SER A 28 -7.47 26.80 -7.11
C SER A 28 -8.48 25.75 -6.66
N GLU A 29 -8.61 24.65 -7.39
CA GLU A 29 -9.47 23.53 -7.01
C GLU A 29 -8.87 22.68 -5.87
N ALA A 30 -7.53 22.62 -5.79
CA ALA A 30 -6.83 22.04 -4.64
C ALA A 30 -6.99 22.89 -3.37
N GLU A 31 -6.94 24.23 -3.48
CA GLU A 31 -7.15 25.14 -2.34
C GLU A 31 -8.62 25.25 -1.90
N ARG A 32 -9.58 25.05 -2.80
CA ARG A 32 -11.02 25.10 -2.46
C ARG A 32 -11.54 23.87 -1.70
N ARG A 33 -10.73 22.81 -1.55
CA ARG A 33 -11.10 21.60 -0.80
C ARG A 33 -10.24 21.43 0.45
N VAL A 34 -10.34 22.35 1.41
CA VAL A 34 -10.44 22.09 2.86
C VAL A 34 -10.30 23.42 3.64
N PRO A 35 -11.33 23.81 4.40
CA PRO A 35 -11.10 24.29 5.74
C PRO A 35 -11.84 23.35 6.69
N VAL A 36 -11.11 22.38 7.23
CA VAL A 36 -11.54 21.64 8.39
C VAL A 36 -10.39 21.72 9.38
N ALA A 37 -10.52 22.66 10.32
CA ALA A 37 -9.87 22.52 11.61
C ALA A 37 -10.40 21.22 12.23
N ALA A 38 -9.64 20.14 12.09
CA ALA A 38 -9.84 18.90 12.84
C ALA A 38 -8.54 18.62 13.59
N ASN A 39 -8.59 18.86 14.90
CA ASN A 39 -7.70 18.37 15.94
C ASN A 39 -6.42 17.66 15.44
N SER A 40 -5.31 18.39 15.40
CA SER A 40 -3.97 17.79 15.42
C SER A 40 -3.74 17.12 16.77
N GLY A 41 -4.43 16.01 17.03
CA GLY A 41 -3.84 14.96 17.84
C GLY A 41 -2.53 14.60 17.14
N LYS A 42 -1.41 14.83 17.82
CA LYS A 42 -0.09 14.49 17.31
C LYS A 42 -0.13 13.01 16.97
N LEU A 43 -0.22 12.66 15.69
CA LEU A 43 -0.10 11.28 15.23
C LEU A 43 1.16 10.72 15.87
N SER A 44 1.02 9.63 16.63
CA SER A 44 2.17 9.00 17.29
C SER A 44 3.23 8.68 16.25
N GLU A 45 4.50 8.81 16.64
CA GLU A 45 5.58 8.43 15.75
C GLU A 45 5.47 6.93 15.44
N PRO A 46 5.65 6.53 14.18
CA PRO A 46 5.60 5.13 13.82
C PRO A 46 6.77 4.38 14.47
N ASP A 47 6.51 3.17 14.95
CA ASP A 47 7.50 2.31 15.59
C ASP A 47 7.72 1.05 14.76
N THR A 48 8.95 0.55 14.71
CA THR A 48 9.28 -0.67 13.95
C THR A 48 9.45 -1.83 14.92
N VAL A 49 8.59 -2.84 14.78
CA VAL A 49 8.47 -3.95 15.72
C VAL A 49 8.82 -5.27 15.02
N PRO A 50 9.77 -6.06 15.55
CA PRO A 50 10.00 -7.44 15.11
C PRO A 50 8.72 -8.26 15.26
N THR A 51 8.40 -9.04 14.22
CA THR A 51 7.17 -9.82 14.13
C THR A 51 7.46 -11.14 13.45
N LEU A 52 7.08 -12.24 14.09
CA LEU A 52 7.01 -13.53 13.40
C LEU A 52 5.75 -13.54 12.53
N LEU A 53 5.94 -13.72 11.23
CA LEU A 53 4.86 -13.83 10.25
C LEU A 53 4.73 -15.29 9.81
N THR A 54 3.58 -15.88 10.10
CA THR A 54 3.20 -17.21 9.59
C THR A 54 2.14 -17.05 8.51
N ILE A 55 2.36 -17.69 7.37
CA ILE A 55 1.50 -17.57 6.19
C ILE A 55 1.01 -18.96 5.82
N THR A 56 -0.31 -19.15 5.84
CA THR A 56 -0.94 -20.37 5.34
C THR A 56 -1.60 -20.09 4.00
N LEU A 57 -1.26 -20.89 2.98
CA LEU A 57 -1.73 -20.77 1.61
C LEU A 57 -2.55 -22.01 1.23
N SER A 58 -3.62 -21.84 0.46
CA SER A 58 -4.38 -22.98 -0.07
C SER A 58 -3.72 -23.68 -1.26
N ALA A 59 -2.81 -22.98 -1.94
CA ALA A 59 -2.04 -23.47 -3.08
C ALA A 59 -0.68 -22.76 -3.13
N PRO A 60 0.34 -23.33 -3.80
CA PRO A 60 1.64 -22.68 -3.93
C PRO A 60 1.54 -21.32 -4.64
N ALA A 61 2.34 -20.35 -4.17
CA ALA A 61 2.46 -19.02 -4.78
C ALA A 61 3.83 -18.87 -5.46
N THR A 62 3.85 -18.22 -6.62
CA THR A 62 5.11 -17.86 -7.31
C THR A 62 5.69 -16.57 -6.76
N SER A 63 4.85 -15.67 -6.26
CA SER A 63 5.28 -14.45 -5.56
C SER A 63 4.30 -14.06 -4.47
N LEU A 64 4.82 -13.49 -3.38
CA LEU A 64 4.03 -12.90 -2.30
C LEU A 64 4.80 -11.72 -1.69
N SER A 65 4.14 -10.58 -1.54
CA SER A 65 4.74 -9.40 -0.92
C SER A 65 3.72 -8.55 -0.16
N LEU A 66 4.23 -7.84 0.85
CA LEU A 66 3.49 -6.86 1.63
C LEU A 66 4.16 -5.50 1.44
N ALA A 67 3.44 -4.51 0.91
CA ALA A 67 3.91 -3.15 0.78
C ALA A 67 3.32 -2.27 1.88
N GLU A 68 4.17 -1.58 2.63
CA GLU A 68 3.75 -0.63 3.65
C GLU A 68 3.49 0.76 3.05
N PRO A 69 2.70 1.63 3.71
CA PRO A 69 2.45 3.00 3.26
C PRO A 69 3.70 3.86 3.09
N SER A 70 4.81 3.48 3.74
CA SER A 70 6.13 4.11 3.59
C SER A 70 6.78 3.84 2.23
N GLY A 71 6.26 2.87 1.45
CA GLY A 71 6.88 2.35 0.24
C GLY A 71 7.84 1.19 0.48
N ARG A 72 8.08 0.80 1.73
CA ARG A 72 8.87 -0.40 2.06
C ARG A 72 8.11 -1.64 1.61
N ILE A 73 8.80 -2.54 0.90
CA ILE A 73 8.26 -3.82 0.43
C ILE A 73 8.92 -4.94 1.23
N ILE A 74 8.09 -5.75 1.87
CA ILE A 74 8.46 -6.98 2.56
C ILE A 74 8.22 -8.13 1.59
N THR A 75 9.28 -8.68 1.02
CA THR A 75 9.22 -9.84 0.13
C THR A 75 9.21 -11.11 0.94
N ILE A 76 8.25 -12.00 0.64
CA ILE A 76 8.15 -13.29 1.29
C ILE A 76 8.77 -14.34 0.38
N SER A 77 9.63 -15.19 0.96
CA SER A 77 10.27 -16.27 0.23
C SER A 77 9.26 -17.38 -0.03
N THR A 78 8.69 -17.40 -1.22
CA THR A 78 7.75 -18.43 -1.65
C THR A 78 8.49 -19.65 -2.22
N GLY A 79 7.84 -20.81 -2.13
CA GLY A 79 8.35 -22.07 -2.64
C GLY A 79 7.19 -23.02 -2.91
N GLN A 80 7.41 -24.32 -2.72
CA GLN A 80 6.34 -25.31 -2.80
C GLN A 80 5.60 -25.49 -1.45
N SER A 81 6.01 -24.77 -0.40
CA SER A 81 5.36 -24.85 0.90
C SER A 81 4.03 -24.11 0.91
N LEU A 82 3.06 -24.69 1.62
CA LEU A 82 1.78 -24.05 1.92
C LEU A 82 1.78 -23.34 3.27
N GLU A 83 2.82 -23.54 4.06
CA GLU A 83 3.03 -22.88 5.35
C GLU A 83 4.43 -22.26 5.34
N ILE A 84 4.50 -20.96 5.55
CA ILE A 84 5.74 -20.18 5.48
C ILE A 84 5.84 -19.41 6.79
N GLU A 85 6.97 -19.57 7.49
CA GLU A 85 7.30 -18.79 8.68
C GLU A 85 8.49 -17.88 8.34
N GLN A 86 8.38 -16.60 8.67
CA GLN A 86 9.42 -15.62 8.39
C GLN A 86 9.43 -14.51 9.44
N ASP A 87 10.61 -14.20 9.98
CA ASP A 87 10.81 -13.00 10.79
C ASP A 87 10.79 -11.75 9.90
N VAL A 88 9.94 -10.79 10.25
CA VAL A 88 9.80 -9.51 9.55
C VAL A 88 9.80 -8.35 10.55
N GLU A 89 10.06 -7.15 10.07
CA GLU A 89 9.89 -5.93 10.85
C GLU A 89 8.66 -5.20 10.34
N LEU A 90 7.70 -4.89 11.20
CA LEU A 90 6.49 -4.14 10.84
C LEU A 90 6.56 -2.71 11.36
N THR A 91 6.25 -1.73 10.52
CA THR A 91 6.11 -0.34 10.93
C THR A 91 4.67 -0.11 11.40
N LEU A 92 4.49 0.01 12.71
CA LEU A 92 3.20 0.22 13.35
C LEU A 92 2.95 1.70 13.59
N ARG A 93 1.67 2.09 13.60
CA ARG A 93 1.21 3.39 14.07
C ARG A 93 0.08 3.13 15.05
N ASP A 94 0.24 3.59 16.29
CA ASP A 94 -0.76 3.38 17.35
C ASP A 94 -1.14 1.90 17.53
N SER A 95 -0.13 1.01 17.43
CA SER A 95 -0.28 -0.46 17.46
C SER A 95 -1.10 -1.07 16.31
N THR A 96 -1.43 -0.29 15.29
CA THR A 96 -2.03 -0.76 14.04
C THR A 96 -0.95 -0.94 12.98
N TRP A 97 -1.05 -2.03 12.22
CA TRP A 97 -0.33 -2.17 10.96
C TRP A 97 -1.31 -2.08 9.79
N SER A 98 -0.85 -1.43 8.72
CA SER A 98 -1.58 -1.38 7.46
C SER A 98 -0.61 -1.54 6.32
N GLY A 99 -1.07 -2.17 5.25
CA GLY A 99 -0.27 -2.42 4.08
C GLY A 99 -1.12 -2.93 2.94
N VAL A 100 -0.42 -3.37 1.92
CA VAL A 100 -1.01 -3.81 0.67
C VAL A 100 -0.39 -5.15 0.30
N LEU A 101 -1.23 -6.15 0.05
CA LEU A 101 -0.85 -7.50 -0.33
C LEU A 101 -0.84 -7.64 -1.85
N SER A 102 0.20 -8.28 -2.36
CA SER A 102 0.23 -8.82 -3.72
C SER A 102 0.63 -10.29 -3.69
N VAL A 103 -0.11 -11.14 -4.40
CA VAL A 103 0.11 -12.58 -4.53
C VAL A 103 -0.09 -13.00 -5.98
N THR A 104 0.86 -13.76 -6.50
CA THR A 104 0.72 -14.48 -7.77
C THR A 104 0.74 -15.97 -7.47
N TRP A 105 -0.29 -16.69 -7.88
CA TRP A 105 -0.40 -18.12 -7.64
C TRP A 105 0.34 -18.94 -8.69
N GLN A 106 0.74 -20.15 -8.34
CA GLN A 106 1.36 -21.07 -9.30
C GLN A 106 0.34 -21.73 -10.23
N GLU A 107 -0.84 -22.04 -9.69
CA GLU A 107 -1.95 -22.63 -10.44
C GLU A 107 -3.13 -21.67 -10.48
N SER A 108 -3.82 -21.60 -11.62
CA SER A 108 -5.03 -20.81 -11.77
C SER A 108 -6.24 -21.57 -11.24
N LEU A 109 -6.48 -21.49 -9.94
CA LEU A 109 -7.74 -21.96 -9.35
C LEU A 109 -8.78 -20.83 -9.34
N PRO A 110 -10.08 -21.16 -9.35
CA PRO A 110 -11.14 -20.14 -9.31
C PRO A 110 -11.12 -19.29 -8.04
N ARG A 111 -10.63 -19.88 -6.95
CA ARG A 111 -10.48 -19.26 -5.64
C ARG A 111 -9.25 -19.77 -4.94
N HIS A 112 -8.61 -18.87 -4.22
CA HIS A 112 -7.50 -19.15 -3.33
C HIS A 112 -7.80 -18.57 -1.95
N PHE A 113 -7.25 -19.23 -0.94
CA PHE A 113 -7.33 -18.79 0.44
C PHE A 113 -5.92 -18.51 0.95
N LEU A 114 -5.77 -17.41 1.68
CA LEU A 114 -4.59 -17.16 2.47
C LEU A 114 -4.93 -16.68 3.88
N ARG A 115 -4.08 -17.05 4.82
CA ARG A 115 -4.09 -16.54 6.19
C ARG A 115 -2.71 -15.99 6.51
N LEU A 116 -2.68 -14.78 7.06
CA LEU A 116 -1.48 -14.13 7.60
C LEU A 116 -1.66 -14.06 9.11
N ASP A 117 -0.83 -14.77 9.86
CA ASP A 117 -0.74 -14.69 11.31
C ASP A 117 0.48 -13.84 11.67
N PHE A 118 0.24 -12.76 12.41
CA PHE A 118 1.25 -11.81 12.83
C PHE A 118 1.44 -11.93 14.34
N GLU A 119 2.66 -12.23 14.77
CA GLU A 119 3.06 -12.32 16.17
C GLU A 119 4.13 -11.27 16.50
N PRO A 120 3.74 -10.00 16.71
CA PRO A 120 4.66 -8.93 17.07
C PRO A 120 5.18 -9.05 18.50
N ASP A 121 6.44 -8.68 18.70
CA ASP A 121 7.06 -8.61 20.02
C ASP A 121 6.30 -7.66 20.94
N ASN A 122 6.09 -8.09 22.20
CA ASN A 122 5.42 -7.33 23.26
C ASN A 122 3.97 -6.88 22.97
N LEU A 123 3.36 -7.37 21.89
CA LEU A 123 1.99 -7.07 21.50
C LEU A 123 1.16 -8.37 21.39
N LYS A 124 -0.17 -8.26 21.32
CA LYS A 124 -1.01 -9.44 21.05
C LYS A 124 -0.93 -9.80 19.57
N SER A 125 -0.86 -11.09 19.29
CA SER A 125 -0.94 -11.61 17.94
C SER A 125 -2.28 -11.28 17.29
N SER A 126 -2.29 -11.14 15.97
CA SER A 126 -3.48 -10.94 15.18
C SER A 126 -3.35 -11.63 13.84
N HIS A 127 -4.47 -11.86 13.16
CA HIS A 127 -4.48 -12.57 11.89
C HIS A 127 -5.43 -11.94 10.89
N VAL A 128 -5.09 -12.09 9.62
CA VAL A 128 -5.89 -11.65 8.47
C VAL A 128 -6.18 -12.88 7.62
N VAL A 129 -7.45 -13.07 7.25
CA VAL A 129 -7.91 -14.18 6.43
C VAL A 129 -8.53 -13.63 5.16
N LEU A 130 -8.11 -14.14 4.01
CA LEU A 130 -8.55 -13.69 2.69
C LEU A 130 -9.00 -14.86 1.84
N ASP A 131 -10.14 -14.66 1.16
CA ASP A 131 -10.66 -15.50 0.09
C ASP A 131 -10.64 -14.66 -1.20
N VAL A 132 -9.73 -14.98 -2.12
CA VAL A 132 -9.43 -14.19 -3.32
C VAL A 132 -9.69 -14.98 -4.60
N GLN A 133 -10.09 -14.29 -5.66
CA GLN A 133 -10.30 -14.89 -6.97
C GLN A 133 -9.04 -14.72 -7.82
N GLY A 134 -8.27 -15.79 -8.00
CA GLY A 134 -7.02 -15.76 -8.75
C GLY A 134 -5.95 -14.87 -8.10
N ASP A 135 -5.09 -14.30 -8.94
CA ASP A 135 -4.02 -13.40 -8.52
C ASP A 135 -4.56 -12.15 -7.86
N THR A 136 -3.79 -11.62 -6.92
CA THR A 136 -4.16 -10.45 -6.13
C THR A 136 -3.07 -9.41 -6.27
N GLU A 137 -3.42 -8.22 -6.73
CA GLU A 137 -2.52 -7.09 -6.76
C GLU A 137 -3.11 -5.94 -5.97
N ASN A 138 -2.25 -5.29 -5.19
CA ASN A 138 -2.59 -4.08 -4.46
C ASN A 138 -3.79 -4.23 -3.50
N TYR A 139 -3.97 -5.38 -2.85
CA TYR A 139 -5.10 -5.62 -1.96
C TYR A 139 -4.87 -5.04 -0.56
N PRO A 140 -5.70 -4.09 -0.09
CA PRO A 140 -5.47 -3.43 1.20
C PRO A 140 -5.72 -4.40 2.36
N ILE A 141 -4.79 -4.43 3.32
CA ILE A 141 -4.90 -5.20 4.55
C ILE A 141 -4.51 -4.33 5.75
N SER A 142 -5.17 -4.57 6.87
CA SER A 142 -4.88 -3.90 8.13
C SER A 142 -5.14 -4.84 9.29
N THR A 143 -4.40 -4.65 10.38
CA THR A 143 -4.60 -5.38 11.63
C THR A 143 -4.25 -4.50 12.82
N ASP A 144 -5.00 -4.67 13.90
CA ASP A 144 -4.80 -3.96 15.16
C ASP A 144 -4.21 -4.90 16.21
N PHE A 145 -3.04 -4.54 16.73
CA PHE A 145 -2.38 -5.30 17.79
C PHE A 145 -2.73 -4.69 19.13
N HIS A 146 -3.65 -5.34 19.84
CA HIS A 146 -3.99 -4.89 21.19
C HIS A 146 -2.78 -5.04 22.12
N THR A 147 -2.58 -4.09 23.03
CA THR A 147 -1.55 -4.22 24.06
C THR A 147 -1.84 -5.44 24.95
N ARG A 148 -0.81 -6.19 25.33
CA ARG A 148 -0.96 -7.23 26.35
C ARG A 148 -1.27 -6.50 27.67
N SER A 149 -2.47 -6.72 28.22
CA SER A 149 -2.78 -6.30 29.58
C SER A 149 -1.77 -6.97 30.51
N GLN A 150 -1.01 -6.17 31.25
CA GLN A 150 -0.04 -6.62 32.25
C GLN A 150 -0.70 -7.39 33.39
#